data_AF-A0A7C9ET62-F1
#
_entry.id   AF-A0A7C9ET62-F1
#
_cell.length_a   1.000
_cell.length_b   1.000
_cell.length_c   1.000
_cell.angle_alpha   90.00
_cell.angle_beta   90.00
_cell.angle_gamma   90.00
#
_symmetry.space_group_name_H-M   'P 1'
#
loop_
_entity.id
_entity.type
_entity.pdbx_description
1 polymer ?
#
loop_
_entity_poly.entity_id
_entity_poly.type
_entity_poly.pdbx_seq_one_letter_code
_entity_poly.pdbx_strand_id
1 'polypeptide(L)'
;LYNLQTLRIEPNSGFPVFPKGLNKLVNLRHVCSDFLSIGIPTGLGMLTSLRTLPTINASEQRGGKLSELQTLSKLKGLRIKGLQRVEVQEAKEVKLGMKNN
;
A
#
# COMPACT_ATOMS: atom_id res chain seq x y z
N LEU A 1 19.11 -7.09 4.54
CA LEU A 1 18.21 -6.86 5.71
C LEU A 1 16.83 -7.45 5.39
N TYR A 2 16.60 -8.73 5.69
CA TYR A 2 15.33 -9.43 5.39
C TYR A 2 14.38 -9.55 6.60
N ASN A 3 14.79 -9.05 7.77
CA ASN A 3 14.05 -9.22 9.02
C ASN A 3 13.33 -7.95 9.50
N LEU A 4 13.26 -6.91 8.66
CA LEU A 4 12.56 -5.69 9.03
C LEU A 4 11.06 -5.97 9.12
N GLN A 5 10.46 -5.71 10.29
CA GLN A 5 9.02 -5.91 10.51
C GLN A 5 8.23 -4.60 10.44
N THR A 6 8.87 -3.47 10.73
CA THR A 6 8.23 -2.14 10.74
C THR A 6 9.04 -1.18 9.88
N LEU A 7 8.36 -0.50 8.97
CA LEU A 7 8.91 0.56 8.13
C LEU A 7 8.15 1.85 8.45
N ARG A 8 8.86 2.86 8.95
CA ARG A 8 8.32 4.20 9.11
C ARG A 8 8.74 5.06 7.92
N ILE A 9 7.77 5.71 7.30
CA ILE A 9 7.99 6.69 6.23
C ILE A 9 7.87 8.07 6.85
N GLU A 10 9.00 8.76 6.91
CA GLU A 10 9.05 10.11 7.47
C GLU A 10 8.61 11.15 6.44
N PRO A 11 8.00 12.26 6.91
CA PRO A 11 7.63 13.36 6.06
C PRO A 11 8.89 14.10 5.63
N ASN A 12 9.32 13.86 4.40
CA ASN A 12 10.21 14.79 3.69
C ASN A 12 9.35 15.89 3.03
N SER A 13 9.99 16.95 2.52
CA SER A 13 9.32 18.08 1.86
C SER A 13 8.66 17.73 0.50
N GLY A 14 8.17 16.51 0.34
CA GLY A 14 7.61 15.97 -0.87
C GLY A 14 6.68 14.78 -0.60
N PHE A 15 6.79 13.75 -1.43
CA PHE A 15 5.91 12.58 -1.35
C PHE A 15 6.57 11.45 -0.55
N PRO A 16 5.79 10.54 0.04
CA PRO A 16 6.32 9.36 0.71
C PRO A 16 7.21 8.56 -0.26
N VAL A 17 8.51 8.45 0.04
CA VAL A 17 9.46 7.67 -0.77
C VAL A 17 9.67 6.31 -0.11
N PHE A 18 9.36 5.25 -0.84
CA PHE A 18 9.66 3.90 -0.40
C PHE A 18 11.11 3.50 -0.73
N PRO A 19 11.76 2.67 0.11
CA PRO A 19 13.11 2.21 -0.17
C PRO A 19 13.17 1.40 -1.46
N LYS A 20 14.26 1.55 -2.22
CA LYS A 20 14.54 0.70 -3.39
C LYS A 20 14.57 -0.76 -2.94
N GLY A 21 13.77 -1.61 -3.58
CA GLY A 21 13.64 -3.02 -3.21
C GLY A 21 12.66 -3.29 -2.05
N LEU A 22 11.64 -2.45 -1.88
CA LEU A 22 10.52 -2.69 -0.94
C LEU A 22 10.02 -4.15 -0.99
N ASN A 23 9.88 -4.70 -2.20
CA ASN A 23 9.46 -6.08 -2.44
C ASN A 23 10.34 -7.17 -1.81
N LYS A 24 11.58 -6.85 -1.41
CA LYS A 24 12.49 -7.78 -0.72
C LYS A 24 12.18 -7.87 0.79
N LEU A 25 11.39 -6.95 1.34
CA LEU A 25 11.02 -6.91 2.75
C LEU A 25 9.84 -7.85 3.05
N VAL A 26 9.95 -9.13 2.67
CA VAL A 26 8.85 -10.13 2.76
C VAL A 26 8.34 -10.39 4.19
N ASN A 27 9.16 -10.08 5.20
CA ASN A 27 8.80 -10.16 6.62
C ASN A 27 8.20 -8.86 7.18
N LEU A 28 8.01 -7.84 6.34
CA LEU A 28 7.41 -6.58 6.76
C LEU A 28 5.96 -6.80 7.16
N ARG A 29 5.61 -6.30 8.34
CA ARG A 29 4.27 -6.42 8.94
C ARG A 29 3.60 -5.07 9.06
N HIS A 30 4.36 -4.01 9.26
CA HIS A 30 3.82 -2.71 9.58
C HIS A 30 4.48 -1.64 8.71
N VAL A 31 3.67 -0.91 7.95
CA VAL A 31 4.08 0.37 7.38
C VAL A 31 3.37 1.46 8.16
N CYS A 32 4.14 2.43 8.62
CA CYS A 32 3.64 3.63 9.28
C CYS A 32 4.10 4.85 8.48
N SER A 33 3.27 5.87 8.41
CA SER A 33 3.56 7.10 7.68
C SER A 33 2.95 8.26 8.44
N ASP A 34 3.71 9.34 8.56
CA ASP A 34 3.19 10.60 9.13
C ASP A 34 2.43 11.43 8.08
N PHE A 35 2.40 10.97 6.82
CA PHE A 35 1.52 11.53 5.80
C PHE A 35 0.07 11.08 5.97
N LEU A 36 -0.88 11.94 5.58
CA LEU A 36 -2.31 11.63 5.54
C LEU A 36 -2.65 10.44 4.63
N SER A 37 -1.82 10.17 3.62
CA SER A 37 -1.95 9.02 2.73
C SER A 37 -0.67 8.77 1.96
N ILE A 38 -0.55 7.57 1.42
CA ILE A 38 0.56 7.17 0.55
C ILE A 38 0.02 6.67 -0.80
N GLY A 39 0.81 6.85 -1.85
CA GLY A 39 0.54 6.20 -3.13
C GLY A 39 0.79 4.69 -3.08
N ILE A 40 0.44 3.97 -4.14
CA ILE A 40 0.75 2.54 -4.25
C ILE A 40 2.16 2.38 -4.83
N PRO A 41 3.15 1.88 -4.05
CA PRO A 41 4.47 1.57 -4.58
C PRO A 41 4.47 0.26 -5.37
N THR A 42 5.33 0.17 -6.37
CA THR A 42 5.56 -1.07 -7.11
C THR A 42 6.06 -2.18 -6.19
N GLY A 43 5.46 -3.36 -6.30
CA GLY A 43 5.85 -4.55 -5.54
C GLY A 43 5.30 -4.58 -4.11
N LEU A 44 4.35 -3.71 -3.78
CA LEU A 44 3.61 -3.74 -2.52
C LEU A 44 2.96 -5.13 -2.30
N GLY A 45 2.43 -5.74 -3.36
CA GLY A 45 1.74 -7.01 -3.31
C GLY A 45 2.63 -8.20 -2.95
N MET A 46 3.95 -8.03 -3.03
CA MET A 46 4.90 -9.05 -2.55
C MET A 46 5.01 -9.08 -1.02
N LEU A 47 4.48 -8.07 -0.32
CA LEU A 47 4.50 -7.96 1.13
C LEU A 47 3.34 -8.75 1.77
N THR A 48 3.25 -10.04 1.49
CA THR A 48 2.14 -10.89 1.97
C THR A 48 2.09 -11.06 3.49
N SER A 49 3.15 -10.71 4.21
CA SER A 49 3.18 -10.65 5.67
C SER A 49 2.61 -9.36 6.26
N LEU A 50 2.25 -8.38 5.42
CA LEU A 50 1.82 -7.06 5.85
C LEU A 50 0.48 -7.13 6.58
N ARG A 51 0.42 -6.46 7.72
CA ARG A 51 -0.70 -6.45 8.67
C ARG A 51 -1.31 -5.08 8.82
N THR A 52 -0.51 -4.02 8.76
CA THR A 52 -0.99 -2.63 8.83
C THR A 52 -0.35 -1.79 7.72
N LEU A 53 -1.17 -0.96 7.08
CA LEU A 53 -0.80 -0.06 6.00
C LEU A 53 -1.50 1.28 6.23
N PRO A 54 -0.83 2.43 5.97
CA PRO A 54 -1.49 3.74 5.99
C PRO A 54 -2.57 3.84 4.92
N THR A 55 -3.38 4.90 4.98
CA THR A 55 -4.40 5.17 3.95
C THR A 55 -3.76 5.26 2.57
N ILE A 56 -4.28 4.49 1.61
CA ILE A 56 -3.85 4.52 0.22
C ILE A 56 -4.59 5.61 -0.53
N ASN A 57 -3.84 6.46 -1.26
CA ASN A 57 -4.41 7.37 -2.24
C ASN A 57 -4.33 6.75 -3.63
N ALA A 58 -5.46 6.22 -4.12
CA ALA A 58 -5.53 5.56 -5.40
C ALA A 58 -5.37 6.53 -6.60
N SER A 59 -5.57 7.84 -6.40
CA SER A 59 -5.31 8.85 -7.43
C SER A 59 -3.82 9.17 -7.59
N GLU A 60 -2.98 8.71 -6.68
CA GLU A 60 -1.52 8.91 -6.70
C GLU A 60 -0.82 7.57 -6.88
N GLN A 61 -1.07 6.93 -8.03
CA GLN A 61 -0.35 5.73 -8.45
C GLN A 61 1.12 6.13 -8.71
N ARG A 62 2.05 5.47 -8.03
CA ARG A 62 3.51 5.71 -8.18
C ARG A 62 4.18 4.47 -8.75
N GLY A 63 3.57 3.90 -9.78
CA GLY A 63 4.03 2.70 -10.49
C GLY A 63 3.49 1.36 -9.96
N GLY A 64 2.90 1.33 -8.76
CA GLY A 64 2.11 0.18 -8.29
C GLY A 64 0.65 0.31 -8.73
N LYS A 65 -0.07 -0.81 -8.81
CA LYS A 65 -1.50 -0.88 -9.19
C LYS A 65 -2.39 -1.25 -8.02
N LEU A 66 -3.68 -0.93 -8.12
CA LEU A 66 -4.66 -1.33 -7.10
C LEU A 66 -4.77 -2.85 -6.90
N SER A 67 -4.54 -3.64 -7.96
CA SER A 67 -4.50 -5.09 -7.89
C SER A 67 -3.42 -5.63 -6.94
N GLU A 68 -2.35 -4.88 -6.68
CA GLU A 68 -1.33 -5.27 -5.68
C GLU A 68 -1.92 -5.40 -4.27
N LEU A 69 -2.96 -4.63 -3.96
CA LEU A 69 -3.63 -4.69 -2.64
C LEU A 69 -4.38 -6.00 -2.42
N GLN A 70 -4.82 -6.68 -3.48
CA GLN A 70 -5.59 -7.93 -3.37
C GLN A 70 -4.75 -9.07 -2.78
N THR A 71 -3.44 -9.02 -3.01
CA THR A 71 -2.48 -10.04 -2.54
C THR A 71 -2.12 -9.91 -1.05
N LEU A 72 -2.46 -8.78 -0.43
CA LEU A 72 -2.18 -8.46 0.98
C LEU A 72 -3.14 -9.18 1.93
N SER A 73 -3.09 -10.51 1.94
CA SER A 73 -4.06 -11.37 2.62
C SER A 73 -4.11 -11.22 4.14
N LYS A 74 -3.02 -10.77 4.78
CA LYS A 74 -2.91 -10.58 6.23
C LYS A 74 -3.21 -9.15 6.69
N LEU A 75 -3.51 -8.24 5.76
CA LEU A 75 -3.77 -6.84 6.06
C LEU A 75 -5.09 -6.71 6.84
N LYS A 76 -5.03 -6.06 8.00
CA LYS A 76 -6.19 -5.80 8.85
C LYS A 76 -6.56 -4.33 8.73
N GLY A 77 -7.67 -4.05 8.05
CA GLY A 77 -8.17 -2.70 7.82
C GLY A 77 -7.38 -1.97 6.73
N LEU A 78 -7.97 -1.91 5.54
CA LEU A 78 -7.45 -1.16 4.40
C LEU A 78 -8.34 0.06 4.17
N ARG A 79 -7.73 1.25 4.19
CA ARG A 79 -8.41 2.50 3.86
C ARG A 79 -7.89 3.01 2.53
N ILE A 80 -8.79 3.24 1.57
CA ILE A 80 -8.46 3.76 0.24
C ILE A 80 -9.28 5.01 0.00
N LYS A 81 -8.63 6.06 -0.50
CA LYS A 81 -9.28 7.30 -0.98
C LYS A 81 -8.84 7.59 -2.42
N GLY A 82 -9.48 8.55 -3.07
CA GLY A 82 -9.11 8.97 -4.42
C GLY A 82 -9.60 8.02 -5.52
N LEU A 83 -10.47 7.06 -5.20
CA LEU A 83 -11.07 6.10 -6.15
C LEU A 83 -11.85 6.78 -7.28
N GLN A 84 -12.35 8.00 -7.04
CA GLN A 84 -13.08 8.79 -8.04
C GLN A 84 -12.21 9.25 -9.24
N ARG A 85 -10.88 9.12 -9.13
CA ARG A 85 -9.91 9.50 -10.18
C ARG A 85 -9.18 8.30 -10.78
N VAL A 86 -9.62 7.09 -10.44
CA VAL A 86 -9.05 5.84 -10.95
C VAL A 86 -9.84 5.40 -12.18
N GLU A 87 -9.19 4.73 -13.13
CA GLU A 87 -9.88 4.07 -14.23
C GLU A 87 -11.01 3.16 -13.73
N VAL A 88 -12.15 3.22 -14.41
CA VAL A 88 -13.40 2.54 -13.98
C VAL A 88 -13.19 1.05 -13.75
N GLN A 89 -12.29 0.42 -14.51
CA GLN A 89 -12.00 -1.01 -14.40
C GLN A 89 -11.28 -1.36 -13.09
N GLU A 90 -10.22 -0.65 -12.72
CA GLU A 90 -9.50 -0.86 -11.45
C GLU A 90 -10.38 -0.51 -10.24
N ALA A 91 -11.22 0.53 -10.34
CA ALA A 91 -12.14 0.90 -9.26
C ALA A 91 -13.16 -0.22 -8.97
N LYS A 92 -13.64 -0.92 -10.00
CA LYS A 92 -14.54 -2.08 -9.85
C LYS A 92 -13.85 -3.27 -9.17
N GLU A 93 -12.61 -3.57 -9.55
CA GLU A 93 -11.82 -4.68 -8.98
C GLU A 93 -11.58 -4.50 -7.47
N VAL A 94 -11.33 -3.26 -7.03
CA VAL A 94 -11.10 -2.95 -5.62
C VAL A 94 -12.37 -3.08 -4.80
N LYS A 95 -13.50 -2.61 -5.33
CA LYS A 95 -14.79 -2.66 -4.62
C LYS A 95 -15.24 -4.09 -4.35
N LEU A 96 -14.89 -5.03 -5.23
CA LEU A 96 -15.16 -6.46 -5.06
C LEU A 96 -14.17 -7.14 -4.08
N GLY A 97 -12.95 -6.62 -3.98
CA GLY A 97 -11.89 -7.17 -3.12
C GLY A 97 -11.78 -6.55 -1.72
N MET A 98 -12.59 -5.54 -1.39
CA MET A 98 -12.69 -5.00 -0.03
C MET A 98 -13.25 -6.07 0.89
N LYS A 99 -12.36 -6.89 1.46
CA LYS A 99 -12.67 -7.87 2.49
C LYS A 99 -13.34 -7.15 3.64
N ASN A 100 -14.66 -7.30 3.74
CA ASN A 100 -15.43 -7.00 4.93
C ASN A 100 -14.77 -7.77 6.08
N ASN A 101 -14.11 -7.03 6.97
CA ASN A 101 -13.64 -7.54 8.24
C ASN A 101 -14.55 -6.99 9.33
#